data_AF-X1E7R3-F1
#
_entry.id   AF-X1E7R3-F1
#
_cell.length_a   1.000
_cell.length_b   1.000
_cell.length_c   1.000
_cell.angle_alpha   90.00
_cell.angle_beta   90.00
_cell.angle_gamma   90.00
#
_symmetry.space_group_name_H-M   'P 1'
#
loop_
_entity.id
_entity.type
_entity.pdbx_description
1 polymer ?
#
loop_
_entity_poly.entity_id
_entity_poly.type
_entity_poly.pdbx_seq_one_letter_code
_entity_poly.pdbx_strand_id
1 'polypeptide(L)' 'NDVLYAKSEIGRVVLRDVIGSEKVIENTEIIEVNVNSTRLILKGNTRIA' A
#
# COMPACT_ATOMS: atom_id res chain seq x y z
N ASN A 1 -1.74 6.87 11.34
CA ASN A 1 -1.03 8.00 10.72
C ASN A 1 -1.36 8.06 9.26
N ASP A 2 -1.52 9.26 8.74
CA ASP A 2 -1.82 9.47 7.32
C ASP A 2 -0.61 9.07 6.46
N VAL A 3 -0.90 8.41 5.35
CA VAL A 3 0.11 7.95 4.40
C VAL A 3 0.34 9.04 3.36
N LEU A 4 1.58 9.49 3.22
CA LEU A 4 1.97 10.49 2.21
C LEU A 4 2.61 9.86 0.97
N TYR A 5 3.12 8.64 1.10
CA TYR A 5 3.84 7.95 0.06
C TYR A 5 3.47 6.48 0.04
N ALA A 6 3.23 5.97 -1.16
CA ALA A 6 3.06 4.55 -1.41
C ALA A 6 3.88 4.15 -2.65
N LYS A 7 4.62 3.06 -2.54
CA LYS A 7 5.39 2.46 -3.63
C LYS A 7 5.02 1.00 -3.77
N SER A 8 4.64 0.58 -4.97
CA SER A 8 4.54 -0.84 -5.29
C SER A 8 5.90 -1.35 -5.74
N GLU A 9 6.34 -2.45 -5.17
CA GLU A 9 7.47 -3.25 -5.62
C GLU A 9 6.99 -4.68 -5.91
N ILE A 10 7.84 -5.52 -6.50
CA ILE A 10 7.47 -6.91 -6.77
C ILE A 10 7.17 -7.60 -5.43
N GLY A 11 5.91 -8.03 -5.26
CA GLY A 11 5.45 -8.78 -4.10
C GLY A 11 5.23 -7.96 -2.83
N ARG A 12 5.37 -6.64 -2.83
CA ARG A 12 5.17 -5.81 -1.62
C ARG A 12 4.80 -4.37 -1.92
N VAL A 13 4.21 -3.70 -0.92
CA VAL A 13 3.95 -2.26 -0.92
C VAL A 13 4.66 -1.59 0.24
N VAL A 14 5.41 -0.53 -0.05
CA VAL A 14 6.09 0.31 0.94
C VAL A 14 5.28 1.59 1.15
N LEU A 15 4.91 1.88 2.39
CA LEU A 15 4.19 3.08 2.79
C LEU A 15 5.07 3.95 3.68
N ARG A 16 4.97 5.27 3.55
CA ARG A 16 5.58 6.22 4.49
C ARG A 16 4.54 7.21 5.00
N ASP A 17 4.53 7.42 6.30
CA ASP A 17 3.60 8.34 6.95
C ASP A 17 4.14 9.77 7.11
N VAL A 18 3.28 10.66 7.62
CA VAL A 18 3.59 12.09 7.85
C VAL A 18 4.79 12.36 8.77
N ILE A 19 5.18 11.41 9.63
CA ILE A 19 6.35 11.54 10.52
C ILE A 19 7.58 10.81 9.96
N GLY A 20 7.48 10.26 8.74
CA GLY A 20 8.57 9.55 8.08
C GLY A 20 8.68 8.07 8.44
N SER A 21 7.76 7.51 9.23
CA SER A 21 7.77 6.08 9.58
C SER A 21 7.42 5.24 8.36
N GLU A 22 8.17 4.15 8.16
CA GLU A 22 7.97 3.22 7.07
C GLU A 22 7.15 2.01 7.52
N LYS A 23 6.22 1.56 6.68
CA LYS A 23 5.48 0.31 6.83
C LYS A 23 5.52 -0.48 5.53
N VAL A 24 5.95 -1.74 5.61
CA VAL A 24 5.98 -2.65 4.46
C VAL A 24 4.83 -3.65 4.60
N ILE A 25 4.11 -3.89 3.49
CA ILE A 25 3.04 -4.88 3.39
C ILE A 25 3.43 -5.89 2.32
N GLU A 26 3.77 -7.10 2.77
CA GLU A 26 4.18 -8.21 1.91
C GLU A 26 2.99 -8.86 1.19
N ASN A 27 3.30 -9.60 0.11
CA ASN A 27 2.34 -10.30 -0.76
C ASN A 27 1.16 -9.43 -1.18
N THR A 28 1.41 -8.16 -1.46
CA THR A 28 0.35 -7.18 -1.69
C THR A 28 0.70 -6.27 -2.87
N GLU A 29 -0.32 -5.86 -3.61
CA GLU A 29 -0.21 -4.96 -4.77
C GLU A 29 -1.20 -3.82 -4.66
N ILE A 30 -0.85 -2.65 -5.20
CA ILE A 30 -1.77 -1.51 -5.35
C ILE A 30 -2.67 -1.77 -6.55
N ILE A 31 -3.99 -1.78 -6.35
CA ILE A 31 -4.95 -2.02 -7.43
C ILE A 31 -5.81 -0.80 -7.79
N GLU A 32 -5.96 0.17 -6.89
CA GLU A 32 -6.69 1.41 -7.16
C GLU A 32 -6.14 2.57 -6.35
N VAL A 33 -6.06 3.74 -6.97
CA VAL A 33 -5.78 5.03 -6.33
C VAL A 33 -6.95 5.96 -6.61
N ASN A 34 -7.69 6.33 -5.57
CA ASN A 34 -8.80 7.27 -5.67
C ASN A 34 -8.44 8.59 -4.96
N VAL A 35 -8.04 9.58 -5.76
CA VAL A 35 -7.59 10.89 -5.26
C VAL A 35 -8.72 11.75 -4.71
N ASN A 36 -9.94 11.59 -5.23
CA ASN A 36 -11.10 12.37 -4.80
C ASN A 36 -11.56 11.99 -3.38
N SER A 37 -11.31 10.74 -2.98
CA SER A 37 -11.68 10.22 -1.65
C SER A 37 -10.48 9.95 -0.74
N THR A 38 -9.26 10.24 -1.21
CA THR A 38 -8.00 9.96 -0.51
C THR A 38 -7.89 8.48 -0.07
N ARG A 39 -8.21 7.56 -0.99
CA ARG A 39 -8.17 6.11 -0.75
C ARG A 39 -7.18 5.39 -1.64
N LEU A 40 -6.47 4.42 -1.05
CA LEU A 40 -5.58 3.48 -1.71
C LEU A 40 -6.12 2.07 -1.46
N ILE A 41 -6.44 1.33 -2.51
CA ILE A 41 -6.94 -0.05 -2.38
C ILE A 41 -5.80 -1.02 -2.71
N LEU A 42 -5.60 -1.96 -1.78
CA LEU A 42 -4.58 -2.99 -1.87
C LEU A 42 -5.23 -4.35 -2.08
N LYS A 43 -4.63 -5.18 -2.93
CA LYS A 43 -4.99 -6.58 -3.09
C LYS A 43 -3.92 -7.46 -2.46
N GLY A 44 -4.28 -8.18 -1.41
CA GLY A 44 -3.45 -9.24 -0.88
C GLY A 44 -3.49 -10.47 -1.79
N ASN A 45 -2.33 -11.04 -2.09
CA ASN A 45 -2.20 -12.33 -2.75
C ASN A 45 -2.45 -13.43 -1.72
N THR A 46 -3.72 -13.72 -1.48
CA THR A 46 -4.12 -14.91 -0.72
C THR A 46 -4.04 -16.12 -1.64
N ARG A 47 -3.10 -17.04 -1.37
CA ARG A 47 -3.09 -18.35 -2.01
C ARG A 47 -4.17 -19.20 -1.34
N ILE A 48 -5.27 -19.44 -2.05
CA ILE A 48 -6.26 -20.44 -1.62
C ILE A 48 -5.62 -21.79 -1.94
N ALA A 49 -5.21 -22.52 -0.90
CA ALA A 49 -4.70 -23.88 -1.01
C ALA A 49 -5.86 -24.87 -1.04
#